data_AF-A0A101X963-F1
#
_entry.id   AF-A0A101X963-F1
#
_cell.length_a   1.000
_cell.length_b   1.000
_cell.length_c   1.000
_cell.angle_alpha   90.00
_cell.angle_beta   90.00
_cell.angle_gamma   90.00
#
_symmetry.space_group_name_H-M   'P 1'
#
loop_
_entity.id
_entity.type
_entity.pdbx_description
1 polymer ?
#
loop_
_entity_poly.entity_id
_entity_poly.type
_entity_poly.pdbx_seq_one_letter_code
_entity_poly.pdbx_strand_id
1 'polypeptide(L)'
;MGKISIDEPRRRLELALRPAEPPTVEEVLEEVSRHGVLRGPVDWVFPAWATYVDYATRRITETFRLSEEERGTLLNFRDTMKRLLLEAWMQAKEKLTTLYKAVAEGTYRVEGNKLYTPDGTWIYIGGATLRLKIHGVTAKAYLPDLLKLPRNRLDLLQLGWRASDEGEADSRPFMQTAQPWQVFAWIATIWSSLHIHRFSNADTPGGKHSCVQ
;
A
#
# COMPACT_ATOMS: atom_id res chain seq x y z
N MET A 1 -7.54 20.53 -26.47
CA MET A 1 -7.35 20.18 -25.04
C MET A 1 -8.69 20.31 -24.34
N GLY A 2 -9.35 19.21 -24.00
CA GLY A 2 -10.61 19.27 -23.24
C GLY A 2 -10.34 19.85 -21.86
N LYS A 3 -11.17 20.80 -21.41
CA LYS A 3 -11.14 21.29 -20.03
C LYS A 3 -11.31 20.08 -19.10
N ILE A 4 -10.33 19.79 -18.26
CA ILE A 4 -10.48 18.80 -17.19
C ILE A 4 -11.56 19.34 -16.26
N SER A 5 -12.70 18.66 -16.17
CA SER A 5 -13.75 19.03 -15.21
C SER A 5 -13.25 18.76 -13.79
N ILE A 6 -13.45 19.73 -12.89
CA ILE A 6 -13.05 19.62 -11.48
C ILE A 6 -14.02 18.77 -10.65
N ASP A 7 -15.24 18.54 -11.16
CA ASP A 7 -16.29 17.82 -10.44
C ASP A 7 -15.88 16.38 -10.15
N GLU A 8 -15.16 15.74 -11.09
CA GLU A 8 -14.69 14.37 -10.92
C GLU A 8 -13.56 14.26 -9.87
N PRO A 9 -12.47 15.06 -9.92
CA PRO A 9 -11.50 15.14 -8.83
C PRO A 9 -12.14 15.40 -7.47
N ARG A 10 -13.09 16.35 -7.39
CA ARG A 10 -13.82 16.65 -6.15
C ARG A 10 -14.56 15.42 -5.61
N ARG A 11 -15.39 14.79 -6.45
CA ARG A 11 -16.17 13.59 -6.08
C ARG A 11 -15.27 12.46 -5.58
N ARG A 12 -14.11 12.26 -6.21
CA ARG A 12 -13.15 11.23 -5.79
C ARG A 12 -12.50 11.55 -4.45
N LEU A 13 -12.17 12.82 -4.19
CA LEU A 13 -11.67 13.25 -2.89
C LEU A 13 -12.72 13.05 -1.78
N GLU A 14 -13.99 13.34 -2.06
CA GLU A 14 -15.10 13.07 -1.14
C GLU A 14 -15.23 11.58 -0.80
N LEU A 15 -15.13 10.70 -1.81
CA LEU A 15 -15.13 9.24 -1.60
C LEU A 15 -13.93 8.76 -0.78
N ALA A 16 -12.73 9.30 -1.06
CA ALA A 16 -11.51 8.93 -0.37
C ALA A 16 -11.49 9.38 1.10
N LEU A 17 -12.14 10.50 1.41
CA LEU A 17 -12.23 11.08 2.76
C LEU A 17 -13.49 10.66 3.53
N ARG A 18 -14.35 9.83 2.94
CA ARG A 18 -15.56 9.36 3.61
C ARG A 18 -15.19 8.66 4.92
N PRO A 19 -15.79 9.03 6.06
CA PRO A 19 -15.60 8.31 7.30
C PRO A 19 -15.93 6.83 7.12
N ALA A 20 -15.17 5.97 7.78
CA ALA A 20 -15.38 4.54 7.77
C ALA A 20 -15.14 3.97 9.17
N GLU A 21 -15.89 2.94 9.52
CA GLU A 21 -15.66 2.18 10.74
C GLU A 21 -14.36 1.35 10.60
N PRO A 22 -13.67 1.08 11.72
CA PRO A 22 -12.51 0.21 11.71
C PRO A 22 -12.87 -1.19 11.16
N PRO A 23 -12.09 -1.74 10.22
CA PRO A 23 -12.38 -3.02 9.61
C PRO A 23 -12.15 -4.19 10.58
N THR A 24 -13.04 -5.17 10.52
CA THR A 24 -12.85 -6.50 11.13
C THR A 24 -11.91 -7.36 10.30
N VAL A 25 -11.38 -8.45 10.88
CA VAL A 25 -10.50 -9.36 10.13
C VAL A 25 -11.28 -10.11 9.07
N GLU A 26 -12.54 -10.46 9.34
CA GLU A 26 -13.43 -11.16 8.42
C GLU A 26 -13.69 -10.33 7.16
N GLU A 27 -14.03 -9.04 7.31
CA GLU A 27 -14.23 -8.12 6.18
C GLU A 27 -12.95 -7.96 5.34
N VAL A 28 -11.81 -7.83 6.00
CA VAL A 28 -10.50 -7.70 5.33
C VAL A 28 -10.20 -8.94 4.49
N LEU A 29 -10.44 -10.13 5.04
CA LEU A 29 -10.21 -11.39 4.33
C LEU A 29 -11.22 -11.60 3.20
N GLU A 30 -12.47 -11.20 3.39
CA GLU A 30 -13.48 -11.23 2.33
C GLU A 30 -13.07 -10.32 1.16
N GLU A 31 -12.67 -9.08 1.43
CA GLU A 31 -12.23 -8.13 0.39
C GLU A 31 -10.99 -8.65 -0.35
N VAL A 32 -9.98 -9.13 0.37
CA VAL A 32 -8.78 -9.73 -0.23
C VAL A 32 -9.13 -10.97 -1.07
N SER A 33 -10.05 -11.81 -0.60
CA SER A 33 -10.48 -13.01 -1.33
C SER A 33 -11.24 -12.67 -2.61
N ARG A 34 -12.19 -11.73 -2.54
CA ARG A 34 -13.07 -11.36 -3.66
C ARG A 34 -12.38 -10.49 -4.69
N HIS A 35 -11.46 -9.64 -4.28
CA HIS A 35 -10.89 -8.59 -5.12
C HIS A 35 -9.37 -8.64 -5.25
N GLY A 36 -8.68 -9.43 -4.41
CA GLY A 36 -7.21 -9.52 -4.38
C GLY A 36 -6.54 -8.32 -3.70
N VAL A 37 -7.20 -7.16 -3.66
CA VAL A 37 -6.70 -5.88 -3.16
C VAL A 37 -7.58 -5.33 -2.06
N LEU A 38 -7.00 -4.55 -1.15
CA LEU A 38 -7.74 -3.73 -0.20
C LEU A 38 -7.96 -2.33 -0.78
N ARG A 39 -9.22 -1.90 -0.85
CA ARG A 39 -9.63 -0.62 -1.44
C ARG A 39 -10.73 0.04 -0.60
N GLY A 40 -10.80 1.36 -0.64
CA GLY A 40 -11.82 2.11 0.09
C GLY A 40 -11.32 3.48 0.54
N PRO A 41 -12.08 4.16 1.41
CA PRO A 41 -11.66 5.41 2.02
C PRO A 41 -10.34 5.27 2.78
N VAL A 42 -9.62 6.38 2.93
CA VAL A 42 -8.33 6.44 3.62
C VAL A 42 -8.43 5.90 5.05
N ASP A 43 -9.54 6.18 5.72
CA ASP A 43 -9.80 5.73 7.09
C ASP A 43 -10.17 4.25 7.20
N TRP A 44 -10.43 3.57 6.08
CA TRP A 44 -10.68 2.12 6.07
C TRP A 44 -9.46 1.35 5.56
N VAL A 45 -8.89 1.76 4.43
CA VAL A 45 -7.87 0.97 3.71
C VAL A 45 -6.57 0.82 4.51
N PHE A 46 -6.15 1.85 5.24
CA PHE A 46 -4.93 1.79 6.04
C PHE A 46 -5.08 0.89 7.27
N PRO A 47 -6.16 1.03 8.08
CA PRO A 47 -6.49 0.04 9.10
C PRO A 47 -6.68 -1.37 8.57
N ALA A 48 -7.32 -1.55 7.40
CA ALA A 48 -7.53 -2.87 6.79
C ALA A 48 -6.20 -3.58 6.51
N TRP A 49 -5.22 -2.83 5.98
CA TRP A 49 -3.86 -3.33 5.80
C TRP A 49 -3.19 -3.72 7.12
N ALA A 50 -3.35 -2.90 8.17
CA ALA A 50 -2.78 -3.20 9.48
C ALA A 50 -3.39 -4.48 10.08
N THR A 51 -4.71 -4.63 9.97
CA THR A 51 -5.45 -5.83 10.37
C THR A 51 -5.00 -7.06 9.58
N TYR A 52 -4.77 -6.93 8.26
CA TYR A 52 -4.22 -8.03 7.46
C TYR A 52 -2.81 -8.43 7.92
N VAL A 53 -1.95 -7.45 8.22
CA VAL A 53 -0.59 -7.71 8.71
C VAL A 53 -0.63 -8.45 10.05
N ASP A 54 -1.49 -8.04 10.99
CA ASP A 54 -1.70 -8.75 12.26
C ASP A 54 -2.17 -10.19 12.03
N TYR A 55 -3.18 -10.36 11.15
CA TYR A 55 -3.69 -11.68 10.78
C TYR A 55 -2.59 -12.57 10.20
N ALA A 56 -1.86 -12.09 9.20
CA ALA A 56 -0.83 -12.86 8.52
C ALA A 56 0.29 -13.27 9.48
N THR A 57 0.78 -12.35 10.32
CA THR A 57 1.78 -12.66 11.35
C THR A 57 1.29 -13.72 12.33
N ARG A 58 0.04 -13.64 12.79
CA ARG A 58 -0.55 -14.67 13.66
C ARG A 58 -0.59 -16.03 12.96
N ARG A 59 -1.10 -16.08 11.72
CA ARG A 59 -1.20 -17.33 10.95
C ARG A 59 0.17 -17.95 10.66
N ILE A 60 1.17 -17.13 10.37
CA ILE A 60 2.56 -17.59 10.21
C ILE A 60 3.05 -18.24 11.52
N THR A 61 2.82 -17.59 12.65
CA THR A 61 3.23 -18.09 13.97
C THR A 61 2.56 -19.42 14.35
N GLU A 62 1.30 -19.60 13.94
CA GLU A 62 0.53 -20.83 14.14
C GLU A 62 0.93 -21.96 13.18
N THR A 63 1.36 -21.62 11.97
CA THR A 63 1.62 -22.59 10.89
C THR A 63 3.07 -23.07 10.88
N PHE A 64 4.02 -22.16 11.11
CA PHE A 64 5.45 -22.44 11.02
C PHE A 64 6.05 -22.68 12.40
N ARG A 65 6.97 -23.66 12.47
CA ARG A 65 7.77 -23.88 13.68
C ARG A 65 8.89 -22.85 13.74
N LEU A 66 8.62 -21.72 14.40
CA LEU A 66 9.58 -20.65 14.60
C LEU A 66 10.30 -20.77 15.94
N SER A 67 11.61 -20.50 15.94
CA SER A 67 12.39 -20.27 17.16
C SER A 67 11.96 -18.98 17.87
N GLU A 68 12.37 -18.78 19.12
CA GLU A 68 12.09 -17.54 19.86
C GLU A 68 12.65 -16.29 19.16
N GLU A 69 13.87 -16.39 18.60
CA GLU A 69 14.49 -15.31 17.84
C GLU A 69 13.71 -14.98 16.56
N GLU A 70 13.22 -16.01 15.86
CA GLU A 70 12.42 -15.85 14.64
C GLU A 70 11.04 -15.24 14.94
N ARG A 71 10.41 -15.66 16.05
CA ARG A 71 9.18 -15.05 16.55
C ARG A 71 9.40 -13.57 16.87
N GLY A 72 10.47 -13.25 17.59
CA GLY A 72 10.83 -11.86 17.88
C GLY A 72 11.03 -11.02 16.61
N THR A 73 11.73 -11.58 15.61
CA THR A 73 11.94 -10.95 14.31
C THR A 73 10.61 -10.68 13.57
N LEU A 74 9.72 -11.68 13.54
CA LEU A 74 8.40 -11.56 12.91
C LEU A 74 7.51 -10.51 13.60
N LEU A 75 7.54 -10.44 14.93
CA LEU A 75 6.80 -9.42 15.69
C LEU A 75 7.34 -8.02 15.41
N ASN A 76 8.67 -7.85 15.39
CA ASN A 76 9.29 -6.57 15.02
C ASN A 76 8.94 -6.15 13.58
N PHE A 77 8.88 -7.10 12.64
CA PHE A 77 8.42 -6.84 11.27
C PHE A 77 6.98 -6.33 11.26
N ARG A 78 6.07 -7.03 11.94
CA ARG A 78 4.66 -6.65 12.07
C ARG A 78 4.52 -5.23 12.63
N ASP A 79 5.22 -4.93 13.71
CA ASP A 79 5.13 -3.62 14.38
C ASP A 79 5.71 -2.50 13.51
N THR A 80 6.82 -2.76 12.81
CA THR A 80 7.41 -1.83 11.83
C THR A 80 6.44 -1.56 10.68
N MET A 81 5.81 -2.59 10.11
CA MET A 81 4.81 -2.44 9.05
C MET A 81 3.63 -1.59 9.52
N LYS A 82 3.08 -1.90 10.70
CA LYS A 82 1.95 -1.14 11.27
C LYS A 82 2.29 0.32 11.53
N ARG A 83 3.50 0.61 12.02
CA ARG A 83 3.99 1.99 12.17
C ARG A 83 4.03 2.72 10.83
N LEU A 84 4.62 2.11 9.80
CA LEU A 84 4.67 2.70 8.46
C LEU A 84 3.26 2.92 7.88
N LEU A 85 2.33 1.99 8.11
CA LEU A 85 0.95 2.16 7.68
C LEU A 85 0.30 3.36 8.38
N LEU A 86 0.55 3.55 9.67
CA LEU A 86 0.03 4.68 10.44
C LEU A 86 0.62 6.03 9.96
N GLU A 87 1.94 6.11 9.78
CA GLU A 87 2.61 7.30 9.27
C GLU A 87 2.10 7.71 7.89
N ALA A 88 1.96 6.72 7.00
CA ALA A 88 1.42 6.94 5.67
C ALA A 88 -0.06 7.33 5.69
N TRP A 89 -0.86 6.77 6.60
CA TRP A 89 -2.26 7.15 6.78
C TRP A 89 -2.39 8.61 7.17
N MET A 90 -1.63 9.06 8.18
CA MET A 90 -1.64 10.46 8.64
C MET A 90 -1.29 11.40 7.48
N GLN A 91 -0.22 11.10 6.75
CA GLN A 91 0.22 11.94 5.63
C GLN A 91 -0.79 11.93 4.47
N ALA A 92 -1.37 10.78 4.13
CA ALA A 92 -2.39 10.68 3.09
C ALA A 92 -3.64 11.48 3.47
N LYS A 93 -4.12 11.31 4.71
CA LYS A 93 -5.31 11.98 5.21
C LYS A 93 -5.14 13.51 5.24
N GLU A 94 -3.99 13.99 5.71
CA GLU A 94 -3.64 15.41 5.71
C GLU A 94 -3.66 15.98 4.28
N LYS A 95 -2.88 15.38 3.37
CA LYS A 95 -2.79 15.85 1.98
C LYS A 95 -4.13 15.82 1.25
N LEU A 96 -4.90 14.75 1.38
CA LEU A 96 -6.23 14.64 0.77
C LEU A 96 -7.19 15.69 1.32
N THR A 97 -7.13 15.98 2.63
CA THR A 97 -7.95 17.01 3.27
C THR A 97 -7.59 18.40 2.74
N THR A 98 -6.29 18.72 2.62
CA THR A 98 -5.82 19.98 2.04
C THR A 98 -6.27 20.14 0.59
N LEU A 99 -6.15 19.08 -0.21
CA LEU A 99 -6.64 19.06 -1.59
C LEU A 99 -8.15 19.28 -1.67
N TYR A 100 -8.92 18.59 -0.84
CA TYR A 100 -10.37 18.74 -0.79
C TYR A 100 -10.79 20.17 -0.43
N LYS A 101 -10.18 20.77 0.60
CA LYS A 101 -10.44 22.17 0.99
C LYS A 101 -10.12 23.13 -0.15
N ALA A 102 -8.96 22.99 -0.77
CA ALA A 102 -8.57 23.85 -1.88
C ALA A 102 -9.54 23.76 -3.07
N VAL A 103 -10.03 22.55 -3.38
CA VAL A 103 -11.06 22.33 -4.41
C VAL A 103 -12.40 22.95 -4.01
N ALA A 104 -12.83 22.79 -2.76
CA ALA A 104 -14.09 23.33 -2.26
C ALA A 104 -14.11 24.87 -2.22
N GLU A 105 -12.96 25.48 -1.89
CA GLU A 105 -12.78 26.93 -1.77
C GLU A 105 -12.38 27.59 -3.10
N GLY A 106 -12.04 26.80 -4.13
CA GLY A 106 -11.57 27.32 -5.42
C GLY A 106 -10.17 27.92 -5.41
N THR A 107 -9.35 27.61 -4.40
CA THR A 107 -7.97 28.14 -4.23
C THR A 107 -6.90 27.28 -4.91
N TYR A 108 -7.30 26.22 -5.62
CA TYR A 108 -6.41 25.31 -6.32
C TYR A 108 -5.93 25.86 -7.67
N ARG A 109 -4.82 25.31 -8.15
CA ARG A 109 -4.28 25.58 -9.50
C ARG A 109 -4.13 24.27 -10.27
N VAL A 110 -4.56 24.24 -11.52
CA VAL A 110 -4.36 23.07 -12.40
C VAL A 110 -3.29 23.40 -13.44
N GLU A 111 -2.24 22.57 -13.49
CA GLU A 111 -1.20 22.65 -14.52
C GLU A 111 -1.03 21.28 -15.17
N GLY A 112 -1.35 21.20 -16.47
CA GLY A 112 -1.38 19.94 -17.21
C GLY A 112 -2.29 18.92 -16.51
N ASN A 113 -1.69 17.81 -16.08
CA ASN A 113 -2.39 16.68 -15.44
C ASN A 113 -2.25 16.66 -13.90
N LYS A 114 -1.97 17.81 -13.29
CA LYS A 114 -1.76 17.93 -11.84
C LYS A 114 -2.62 19.04 -11.26
N LEU A 115 -3.18 18.78 -10.09
CA LEU A 115 -3.88 19.75 -9.26
C LEU A 115 -2.99 20.10 -8.07
N TYR A 116 -2.78 21.40 -7.87
CA TYR A 116 -1.93 21.97 -6.84
C TYR A 116 -2.74 22.77 -5.84
N THR A 117 -2.32 22.71 -4.59
CA THR A 117 -2.80 23.57 -3.50
C THR A 117 -1.78 24.67 -3.19
N PRO A 118 -2.18 25.75 -2.49
CA PRO A 118 -1.29 26.87 -2.18
C PRO A 118 -0.04 26.50 -1.36
N ASP A 119 -0.11 25.45 -0.53
CA ASP A 119 1.01 24.91 0.25
C ASP A 119 1.99 24.06 -0.58
N GLY A 120 1.75 23.91 -1.88
CA GLY A 120 2.57 23.10 -2.78
C GLY A 120 2.23 21.61 -2.78
N THR A 121 1.26 21.15 -2.00
CA THR A 121 0.73 19.79 -2.13
C THR A 121 0.08 19.62 -3.51
N TRP A 122 0.25 18.45 -4.13
CA TRP A 122 -0.34 18.20 -5.44
C TRP A 122 -0.76 16.74 -5.61
N ILE A 123 -1.74 16.54 -6.50
CA ILE A 123 -2.24 15.23 -6.89
C ILE A 123 -2.28 15.12 -8.41
N TYR A 124 -1.95 13.95 -8.94
CA TYR A 124 -2.09 13.68 -10.36
C TYR A 124 -3.54 13.36 -10.70
N ILE A 125 -4.10 14.04 -11.69
CA ILE A 125 -5.50 13.94 -12.13
C ILE A 125 -5.67 13.46 -13.58
N GLY A 126 -4.58 13.22 -14.32
CA GLY A 126 -4.61 12.93 -15.75
C GLY A 126 -4.85 11.48 -16.16
N GLY A 127 -5.18 10.59 -15.22
CA GLY A 127 -5.35 9.15 -15.48
C GLY A 127 -6.69 8.62 -15.00
N ALA A 128 -6.91 7.31 -15.19
CA ALA A 128 -8.10 6.63 -14.68
C ALA A 128 -8.21 6.70 -13.14
N THR A 129 -7.09 6.88 -12.44
CA THR A 129 -7.00 6.96 -10.97
C THR A 129 -6.27 8.23 -10.53
N LEU A 130 -6.66 8.75 -9.36
CA LEU A 130 -5.94 9.86 -8.72
C LEU A 130 -4.71 9.32 -8.00
N ARG A 131 -3.55 9.95 -8.19
CA ARG A 131 -2.29 9.48 -7.59
C ARG A 131 -1.70 10.53 -6.67
N LEU A 132 -1.51 10.15 -5.41
CA LEU A 132 -0.99 10.99 -4.35
C LEU A 132 0.37 10.47 -3.90
N LYS A 133 1.38 11.34 -3.85
CA LYS A 133 2.69 10.93 -3.35
C LYS A 133 2.78 11.02 -1.84
N ILE A 134 3.19 9.92 -1.22
CA ILE A 134 3.62 9.82 0.17
C ILE A 134 5.15 9.86 0.17
N HIS A 135 5.73 10.68 1.04
CA HIS A 135 7.16 10.94 1.08
C HIS A 135 7.70 10.69 2.48
N GLY A 136 8.90 10.10 2.55
CA GLY A 136 9.66 9.94 3.79
C GLY A 136 9.16 8.81 4.70
N VAL A 137 8.14 8.05 4.30
CA VAL A 137 7.65 6.90 5.07
C VAL A 137 8.39 5.64 4.61
N THR A 138 9.51 5.36 5.28
CA THR A 138 10.38 4.22 4.95
C THR A 138 10.95 3.58 6.20
N ALA A 139 11.09 2.26 6.21
CA ALA A 139 11.86 1.56 7.23
C ALA A 139 12.54 0.31 6.68
N LYS A 140 13.56 -0.14 7.42
CA LYS A 140 14.20 -1.44 7.23
C LYS A 140 13.53 -2.47 8.13
N ALA A 141 13.03 -3.56 7.56
CA ALA A 141 12.43 -4.66 8.31
C ALA A 141 12.87 -6.02 7.75
N TYR A 142 12.69 -7.07 8.56
CA TYR A 142 13.12 -8.42 8.22
C TYR A 142 12.00 -9.40 8.52
N LEU A 143 11.59 -10.18 7.53
CA LEU A 143 10.78 -11.37 7.77
C LEU A 143 11.75 -12.54 8.07
N PRO A 144 11.51 -13.37 9.10
CA PRO A 144 12.36 -14.54 9.33
C PRO A 144 12.25 -15.52 8.15
N ASP A 145 13.27 -16.36 7.96
CA ASP A 145 13.24 -17.44 6.98
C ASP A 145 12.15 -18.45 7.37
N LEU A 146 10.98 -18.34 6.75
CA LEU A 146 9.82 -19.19 7.04
C LEU A 146 9.92 -20.57 6.39
N LEU A 147 10.50 -20.62 5.19
CA LEU A 147 10.45 -21.82 4.34
C LEU A 147 11.57 -22.81 4.68
N LYS A 148 12.66 -22.35 5.31
CA LYS A 148 13.83 -23.19 5.66
C LYS A 148 14.39 -23.94 4.46
N LEU A 149 14.26 -23.33 3.27
CA LEU A 149 14.68 -23.93 2.02
C LEU A 149 16.12 -23.55 1.69
N PRO A 150 16.90 -24.47 1.10
CA PRO A 150 18.22 -24.13 0.59
C PRO A 150 18.09 -23.12 -0.56
N ARG A 151 19.09 -22.26 -0.72
CA ARG A 151 19.09 -21.12 -1.66
C ARG A 151 18.69 -21.50 -3.08
N ASN A 152 19.21 -22.60 -3.61
CA ASN A 152 18.88 -23.09 -4.95
C ASN A 152 17.39 -23.40 -5.16
N ARG A 153 16.65 -23.79 -4.10
CA ARG A 153 15.20 -24.00 -4.17
C ARG A 153 14.42 -22.70 -4.05
N LEU A 154 14.91 -21.75 -3.26
CA LEU A 154 14.33 -20.40 -3.19
C LEU A 154 14.45 -19.67 -4.53
N ASP A 155 15.61 -19.76 -5.17
CA ASP A 155 15.84 -19.15 -6.50
C ASP A 155 14.84 -19.70 -7.53
N LEU A 156 14.57 -21.02 -7.52
CA LEU A 156 13.56 -21.65 -8.38
C LEU A 156 12.14 -21.17 -8.08
N LEU A 157 11.79 -20.94 -6.81
CA LEU A 157 10.50 -20.35 -6.46
C LEU A 157 10.40 -18.94 -7.02
N GLN A 158 11.41 -18.09 -6.81
CA GLN A 158 11.43 -16.69 -7.26
C GLN A 158 11.33 -16.54 -8.78
N LEU A 159 11.87 -17.48 -9.57
CA LEU A 159 11.76 -17.45 -11.03
C LEU A 159 10.30 -17.43 -11.52
N GLY A 160 9.37 -18.05 -10.78
CA GLY A 160 7.94 -18.00 -11.09
C GLY A 160 7.27 -16.67 -10.74
N TRP A 161 7.77 -15.93 -9.75
CA TRP A 161 7.21 -14.66 -9.26
C TRP A 161 7.69 -13.44 -10.03
N ARG A 162 8.93 -13.48 -10.53
CA ARG A 162 9.54 -12.42 -11.35
C ARG A 162 8.71 -11.99 -12.56
N ALA A 163 7.73 -12.78 -12.97
CA ALA A 163 6.95 -12.55 -14.18
C ALA A 163 5.74 -11.60 -14.04
N SER A 164 5.25 -11.30 -12.82
CA SER A 164 3.94 -10.59 -12.67
C SER A 164 4.05 -9.15 -12.14
N ASP A 165 4.73 -8.93 -11.00
CA ASP A 165 4.67 -7.63 -10.29
C ASP A 165 6.01 -7.20 -9.64
N GLU A 166 7.06 -8.01 -9.80
CA GLU A 166 8.43 -7.70 -9.33
C GLU A 166 9.19 -6.91 -10.40
N GLY A 167 9.71 -5.76 -10.03
CA GLY A 167 10.63 -4.94 -10.82
C GLY A 167 12.04 -4.93 -10.24
N GLU A 168 12.91 -4.17 -10.89
CA GLU A 168 14.26 -3.89 -10.42
C GLU A 168 14.41 -2.37 -10.26
N ALA A 169 14.87 -1.95 -9.09
CA ALA A 169 15.20 -0.56 -8.79
C ALA A 169 16.59 -0.52 -8.14
N ASP A 170 17.51 0.25 -8.71
CA ASP A 170 18.90 0.37 -8.23
C ASP A 170 19.60 -0.99 -8.02
N SER A 171 19.41 -1.93 -8.96
CA SER A 171 19.95 -3.30 -8.91
C SER A 171 19.43 -4.14 -7.74
N ARG A 172 18.29 -3.75 -7.16
CA ARG A 172 17.60 -4.48 -6.09
C ARG A 172 16.21 -4.90 -6.53
N PRO A 173 15.76 -6.12 -6.16
CA PRO A 173 14.37 -6.52 -6.33
C PRO A 173 13.43 -5.55 -5.63
N PHE A 174 12.39 -5.12 -6.34
CA PHE A 174 11.36 -4.22 -5.83
C PHE A 174 9.98 -4.77 -6.21
N MET A 175 9.01 -4.74 -5.29
CA MET A 175 7.66 -5.26 -5.53
C MET A 175 6.64 -4.14 -5.47
N GLN A 176 5.84 -4.02 -6.53
CA GLN A 176 4.90 -2.92 -6.71
C GLN A 176 3.44 -3.38 -6.60
N THR A 177 2.93 -3.69 -5.40
CA THR A 177 1.59 -4.32 -5.26
C THR A 177 0.66 -3.71 -4.20
N ALA A 178 -0.65 -3.70 -4.52
CA ALA A 178 -1.76 -3.40 -3.61
C ALA A 178 -2.38 -4.67 -2.98
N GLN A 179 -1.84 -5.85 -3.27
CA GLN A 179 -2.37 -7.12 -2.80
C GLN A 179 -1.61 -7.58 -1.56
N PRO A 180 -2.24 -7.62 -0.38
CA PRO A 180 -1.54 -7.98 0.86
C PRO A 180 -0.92 -9.37 0.83
N TRP A 181 -1.60 -10.36 0.25
CA TRP A 181 -1.08 -11.72 0.16
C TRP A 181 0.16 -11.83 -0.73
N GLN A 182 0.24 -11.05 -1.82
CA GLN A 182 1.42 -11.03 -2.69
C GLN A 182 2.65 -10.51 -1.94
N VAL A 183 2.49 -9.47 -1.10
CA VAL A 183 3.59 -8.95 -0.28
C VAL A 183 4.17 -10.04 0.61
N PHE A 184 3.34 -10.74 1.37
CA PHE A 184 3.82 -11.79 2.29
C PHE A 184 4.41 -12.99 1.54
N ALA A 185 3.80 -13.42 0.44
CA ALA A 185 4.30 -14.53 -0.36
C ALA A 185 5.65 -14.20 -1.00
N TRP A 186 5.79 -13.00 -1.57
CA TRP A 186 7.04 -12.53 -2.15
C TRP A 186 8.15 -12.43 -1.11
N ILE A 187 7.88 -11.78 0.03
CA ILE A 187 8.86 -11.61 1.11
C ILE A 187 9.32 -12.96 1.68
N ALA A 188 8.44 -13.95 1.78
CA ALA A 188 8.79 -15.28 2.27
C ALA A 188 9.80 -16.02 1.37
N THR A 189 9.96 -15.58 0.12
CA THR A 189 10.87 -16.22 -0.84
C THR A 189 12.22 -15.52 -0.95
N ILE A 190 12.38 -14.29 -0.44
CA ILE A 190 13.63 -13.50 -0.54
C ILE A 190 14.51 -13.64 0.71
N TRP A 191 15.83 -13.56 0.52
CA TRP A 191 16.83 -13.84 1.55
C TRP A 191 17.44 -12.56 2.18
N SER A 192 16.91 -11.37 1.87
CA SER A 192 17.54 -10.08 2.21
C SER A 192 16.65 -9.16 3.04
N SER A 193 17.27 -8.16 3.68
CA SER A 193 16.57 -7.07 4.35
C SER A 193 15.66 -6.31 3.39
N LEU A 194 14.44 -6.00 3.81
CA LEU A 194 13.52 -5.19 3.03
C LEU A 194 13.69 -3.72 3.34
N HIS A 195 13.80 -2.93 2.27
CA HIS A 195 13.52 -1.51 2.32
C HIS A 195 12.07 -1.32 1.92
N ILE A 196 11.23 -1.00 2.89
CA ILE A 196 9.80 -0.77 2.64
C ILE A 196 9.66 0.70 2.25
N HIS A 197 9.28 0.92 0.99
CA HIS A 197 8.87 2.22 0.47
C HIS A 197 7.36 2.17 0.24
N ARG A 198 6.66 3.29 0.44
CA ARG A 198 5.24 3.37 0.17
C ARG A 198 4.89 4.56 -0.72
N PHE A 199 4.17 4.29 -1.80
CA PHE A 199 3.34 5.26 -2.50
C PHE A 199 1.85 4.97 -2.32
N SER A 200 1.01 6.00 -2.34
CA SER A 200 -0.45 5.84 -2.31
C SER A 200 -1.08 6.08 -3.67
N ASN A 201 -1.87 5.13 -4.16
CA ASN A 201 -2.90 5.41 -5.15
C ASN A 201 -4.23 5.56 -4.41
N ALA A 202 -4.98 6.62 -4.72
CA ALA A 202 -6.37 6.72 -4.31
C ALA A 202 -7.20 6.00 -5.37
N ASP A 203 -7.41 4.70 -5.20
CA ASP A 203 -8.14 3.88 -6.17
C ASP A 203 -9.66 3.96 -5.99
N THR A 204 -10.37 4.01 -7.13
CA THR A 204 -11.84 4.04 -7.26
C THR A 204 -12.32 2.81 -8.06
N PRO A 205 -13.60 2.39 -7.93
CA PRO A 205 -14.06 1.14 -8.50
C PRO A 205 -14.27 1.30 -10.02
N GLY A 206 -13.38 0.71 -10.80
CA GLY A 206 -13.48 0.70 -12.27
C GLY A 206 -12.14 0.90 -12.97
N GLY A 207 -11.17 0.04 -12.70
CA GLY A 207 -9.89 0.06 -13.40
C GLY A 207 -9.10 -1.19 -13.08
N LYS A 208 -9.05 -2.12 -14.03
CA LYS A 208 -8.05 -3.20 -13.99
C LYS A 208 -6.69 -2.54 -14.19
N HIS A 209 -5.73 -2.91 -13.33
CA HIS A 209 -4.31 -2.51 -13.33
C HIS A 209 -4.02 -1.10 -12.80
N SER A 210 -3.49 -0.97 -11.56
CA SER A 210 -2.74 0.21 -11.07
C SER A 210 -2.01 0.00 -9.71
N CYS A 211 -0.88 -0.71 -9.74
CA CYS A 211 0.45 -0.45 -9.15
C CYS A 211 0.67 0.46 -7.90
N VAL A 212 1.11 -0.11 -6.76
CA VAL A 212 1.62 0.60 -5.55
C VAL A 212 3.12 0.86 -5.66
N GLN A 213 3.53 2.06 -6.11
CA GLN A 213 4.94 2.47 -6.27
C GLN A 213 5.78 2.39 -4.99
#